data_AF-A0A2V6EFD5-F1
#
_entry.id   AF-A0A2V6EFD5-F1
#
_cell.length_a   1.000
_cell.length_b   1.000
_cell.length_c   1.000
_cell.angle_alpha   90.00
_cell.angle_beta   90.00
_cell.angle_gamma   90.00
#
_symmetry.space_group_name_H-M   'P 1'
#
loop_
_entity.id
_entity.type
_entity.pdbx_description
1 polymer ?
#
loop_
_entity_poly.entity_id
_entity_poly.type
_entity_poly.pdbx_seq_one_letter_code
_entity_poly.pdbx_strand_id
1 'polypeptide(L)'
;MDRVNEVRVRDGNIHADRPQILTPEHFSRLLLEGFGEKAERYVEQLREHARNTAVLRYGFQFRKTDVIERMFRDPIDAVVARTKSQVEDLQEPLSAVIQGVDDAWEVCLLKFTIDMIERSSGGNIGDFRKRGLI
;
A
#
# COMPACT_ATOMS: atom_id res chain seq x y z
N MET A 1 -8.76 -9.76 17.35
CA MET A 1 -9.62 -9.05 18.34
C MET A 1 -8.76 -8.02 19.04
N ASP A 2 -9.02 -6.74 18.82
CA ASP A 2 -8.30 -5.63 19.48
C ASP A 2 -8.58 -5.65 21.00
N ARG A 3 -7.52 -5.59 21.81
CA ARG A 3 -7.62 -5.47 23.26
C ARG A 3 -7.80 -3.99 23.62
N VAL A 4 -8.65 -3.71 24.61
CA VAL A 4 -8.94 -2.34 25.05
C VAL A 4 -7.65 -1.66 25.51
N ASN A 5 -7.37 -0.48 24.95
CA ASN A 5 -6.16 0.32 25.21
C ASN A 5 -4.82 -0.36 24.87
N GLU A 6 -4.80 -1.40 24.03
CA GLU A 6 -3.55 -1.90 23.45
C GLU A 6 -3.50 -1.52 21.97
N VAL A 7 -2.57 -0.63 21.63
CA VAL A 7 -2.40 -0.13 20.26
C VAL A 7 -1.05 -0.58 19.74
N ARG A 8 -1.05 -1.14 18.53
CA ARG A 8 0.16 -1.58 17.86
C ARG A 8 0.53 -0.60 16.76
N VAL A 9 1.74 -0.07 16.84
CA VAL A 9 2.32 0.77 15.79
C VAL A 9 3.37 -0.06 15.06
N ARG A 10 3.26 -0.10 13.74
CA ARG A 10 4.22 -0.75 12.86
C ARG A 10 4.85 0.31 11.97
N ASP A 11 6.17 0.29 11.94
CA ASP A 11 7.00 1.14 11.09
C ASP A 11 7.74 0.28 10.08
N GLY A 12 7.97 0.77 8.87
CA GLY A 12 8.64 0.01 7.82
C GLY A 12 8.44 0.62 6.45
N ASN A 13 9.03 -0.03 5.44
CA ASN A 13 9.07 0.49 4.07
C ASN A 13 8.17 -0.33 3.14
N ILE A 14 7.50 0.38 2.23
CA ILE A 14 6.77 -0.22 1.11
C ILE A 14 7.44 0.23 -0.18
N HIS A 15 7.88 -0.74 -0.97
CA HIS A 15 8.42 -0.51 -2.30
C HIS A 15 7.39 -0.92 -3.34
N ALA A 16 7.16 -0.05 -4.33
CA ALA A 16 6.29 -0.28 -5.46
C ALA A 16 7.08 -0.05 -6.75
N ASP A 17 7.56 -1.14 -7.35
CA ASP A 17 8.37 -1.04 -8.56
C ASP A 17 7.48 -0.84 -9.79
N ARG A 18 7.86 0.12 -10.65
CA ARG A 18 7.22 0.26 -11.96
C ARG A 18 7.59 -0.93 -12.84
N PRO A 19 6.63 -1.53 -13.54
CA PRO A 19 6.88 -2.65 -14.41
C PRO A 19 7.84 -2.27 -15.53
N GLN A 20 8.91 -3.05 -15.69
CA GLN A 20 9.73 -3.03 -16.89
C GLN A 20 8.96 -3.73 -18.01
N ILE A 21 8.99 -3.14 -19.21
CA ILE A 21 8.28 -3.52 -20.45
C ILE A 21 7.81 -4.99 -20.41
N LEU A 22 6.52 -5.20 -20.10
CA LEU A 22 5.94 -6.54 -20.04
C LEU A 22 5.54 -7.01 -21.44
N THR A 23 5.76 -8.30 -21.71
CA THR A 23 5.20 -8.94 -22.90
C THR A 23 3.67 -9.06 -22.75
N PRO A 24 2.90 -9.10 -23.86
CA PRO A 24 1.43 -9.22 -23.88
C PRO A 24 0.84 -10.23 -22.90
N GLU A 25 1.55 -11.31 -22.63
CA GLU A 25 1.11 -12.42 -21.78
C GLU A 25 1.22 -12.11 -20.28
N HIS A 26 1.99 -11.09 -19.88
CA HIS A 26 2.27 -10.76 -18.48
C HIS A 26 1.54 -9.51 -17.97
N PHE A 27 0.68 -8.90 -18.79
CA PHE A 27 -0.05 -7.64 -18.50
C PHE A 27 -0.97 -7.66 -17.27
N SER A 28 -1.04 -8.74 -16.49
CA SER A 28 -1.97 -8.86 -15.35
C SER A 28 -1.39 -9.54 -14.11
N ARG A 29 -0.14 -9.23 -13.71
CA ARG A 29 0.49 -9.86 -12.54
C ARG A 29 0.92 -8.88 -11.45
N LEU A 30 0.21 -8.91 -10.33
CA LEU A 30 0.63 -8.29 -9.07
C LEU A 30 1.45 -9.29 -8.24
N LEU A 31 2.66 -8.90 -7.85
CA LEU A 31 3.55 -9.68 -6.99
C LEU A 31 3.63 -9.06 -5.59
N LEU A 32 3.49 -9.89 -4.56
CA LEU A 32 3.50 -9.47 -3.15
C LEU A 32 4.65 -10.16 -2.41
N GLU A 33 5.71 -9.41 -2.13
CA GLU A 33 6.86 -9.90 -1.37
C GLU A 33 6.79 -9.39 0.07
N GLY A 34 6.82 -10.31 1.04
CA GLY A 34 6.79 -9.98 2.48
C GLY A 34 5.38 -9.68 3.04
N PHE A 35 4.32 -9.82 2.23
CA PHE A 35 2.94 -9.72 2.69
C PHE A 35 2.38 -11.09 3.10
N GLY A 36 1.45 -11.11 4.06
CA GLY A 36 0.78 -12.31 4.50
C GLY A 36 -0.44 -12.72 3.67
N GLU A 37 -0.96 -13.91 3.97
CA GLU A 37 -2.05 -14.59 3.27
C GLU A 37 -3.34 -13.74 3.11
N LYS A 38 -3.66 -12.89 4.09
CA LYS A 38 -4.84 -12.01 4.02
C LYS A 38 -4.71 -10.97 2.90
N ALA A 39 -3.51 -10.44 2.69
CA ALA A 39 -3.23 -9.48 1.62
C ALA A 39 -3.24 -10.18 0.25
N GLU A 40 -2.73 -11.41 0.16
CA GLU A 40 -2.83 -12.23 -1.05
C GLU A 40 -4.29 -12.50 -1.44
N ARG A 41 -5.13 -12.91 -0.47
CA ARG A 41 -6.57 -13.10 -0.70
C ARG A 41 -7.27 -11.83 -1.16
N TYR A 42 -6.91 -10.68 -0.56
CA TYR A 42 -7.45 -9.39 -1.00
C TYR A 42 -7.13 -9.09 -2.47
N VAL A 43 -5.90 -9.39 -2.93
CA VAL A 43 -5.53 -9.21 -4.34
C VAL A 43 -6.30 -10.14 -5.26
N GLU A 44 -6.49 -11.39 -4.86
CA GLU A 44 -7.24 -12.34 -5.69
C GLU A 44 -8.68 -11.87 -5.89
N GLN A 45 -9.33 -11.44 -4.80
CA GLN A 45 -10.65 -10.81 -4.87
C GLN A 45 -10.64 -9.54 -5.73
N LEU A 46 -9.60 -8.71 -5.61
CA LEU A 46 -9.48 -7.52 -6.44
C LEU A 46 -9.41 -7.89 -7.92
N ARG A 47 -8.62 -8.92 -8.30
CA ARG A 47 -8.48 -9.39 -9.68
C ARG A 47 -9.80 -9.87 -10.29
N GLU A 48 -10.62 -10.57 -9.52
CA GLU A 48 -11.95 -11.02 -9.97
C GLU A 48 -12.88 -9.84 -10.33
N HIS A 49 -12.73 -8.70 -9.65
CA HIS A 49 -13.61 -7.54 -9.79
C HIS A 49 -13.01 -6.42 -10.66
N ALA A 50 -11.70 -6.45 -10.91
CA ALA A 50 -10.95 -5.34 -11.48
C ALA A 50 -10.89 -5.37 -13.01
N ARG A 51 -12.04 -5.19 -13.66
CA ARG A 51 -12.08 -4.98 -15.14
C ARG A 51 -11.32 -3.72 -15.60
N ASN A 52 -10.98 -2.78 -14.71
CA ASN A 52 -10.41 -1.47 -15.08
C ASN A 52 -9.27 -0.94 -14.18
N THR A 53 -8.69 -1.73 -13.28
CA THR A 53 -7.62 -1.22 -12.41
C THR A 53 -6.29 -1.16 -13.16
N ALA A 54 -5.70 0.05 -13.23
CA ALA A 54 -4.39 0.28 -13.85
C ALA A 54 -3.28 -0.55 -13.19
N VAL A 55 -3.35 -0.77 -11.86
CA VAL A 55 -2.35 -1.58 -11.14
C VAL A 55 -2.26 -3.00 -11.68
N LEU A 56 -3.38 -3.59 -12.11
CA LEU A 56 -3.34 -4.94 -12.66
C LEU A 56 -2.80 -4.92 -14.08
N ARG A 57 -3.20 -3.94 -14.91
CA ARG A 57 -2.79 -3.82 -16.32
C ARG A 57 -1.29 -3.69 -16.55
N TYR A 58 -0.58 -3.16 -15.56
CA TYR A 58 0.84 -2.91 -15.68
C TYR A 58 1.67 -3.93 -14.92
N GLY A 59 1.12 -4.66 -13.95
CA GLY A 59 1.86 -5.66 -13.19
C GLY A 59 2.88 -5.03 -12.23
N PHE A 60 2.42 -4.68 -11.03
CA PHE A 60 3.26 -4.09 -9.99
C PHE A 60 3.85 -5.15 -9.07
N GLN A 61 5.09 -4.91 -8.64
CA GLN A 61 5.70 -5.64 -7.54
C GLN A 61 5.69 -4.77 -6.28
N PHE A 62 5.05 -5.28 -5.22
CA PHE A 62 5.07 -4.68 -3.91
C PHE A 62 5.97 -5.48 -2.99
N ARG A 63 6.87 -4.79 -2.28
CA ARG A 63 7.70 -5.39 -1.23
C ARG A 63 7.51 -4.62 0.07
N LYS A 64 7.29 -5.35 1.16
CA LYS A 64 7.27 -4.82 2.52
C LYS A 64 8.55 -5.22 3.25
N THR A 65 9.34 -4.25 3.71
CA THR A 65 10.61 -4.48 4.42
C THR A 65 10.71 -3.71 5.74
N ASP A 66 11.70 -4.07 6.55
CA ASP A 66 12.11 -3.34 7.76
C ASP A 66 10.99 -3.12 8.77
N VAL A 67 10.06 -4.07 8.86
CA VAL A 67 8.90 -3.95 9.73
C VAL A 67 9.32 -4.05 11.20
N ILE A 68 9.17 -2.95 11.92
CA ILE A 68 9.38 -2.88 13.37
C ILE A 68 8.03 -2.67 14.04
N GLU A 69 7.74 -3.53 15.02
CA GLU A 69 6.49 -3.49 15.78
C GLU A 69 6.71 -2.95 17.19
N ARG A 70 5.83 -2.03 17.62
CA ARG A 70 5.80 -1.49 18.98
C ARG A 70 4.39 -1.53 19.54
N MET A 71 4.27 -1.94 20.80
CA MET A 71 2.99 -1.99 21.52
C MET A 71 2.91 -0.84 22.53
N PHE A 72 1.79 -0.15 22.52
CA PHE A 72 1.47 0.95 23.44
C PHE A 72 0.24 0.60 24.25
N ARG A 73 0.24 1.03 25.52
CA ARG A 73 -0.88 0.90 26.45
C ARG A 73 -1.54 2.25 26.68
N ASP A 74 -2.10 2.80 25.62
CA ASP A 74 -2.71 4.13 25.58
C ASP A 74 -3.96 4.11 24.69
N PRO A 75 -4.88 5.09 24.82
CA PRO A 75 -5.97 5.27 23.88
C PRO A 75 -5.44 5.50 22.45
N ILE A 76 -6.15 4.95 21.45
CA ILE A 76 -5.75 5.03 20.04
C ILE A 76 -5.53 6.48 19.57
N ASP A 77 -6.36 7.42 19.99
CA ASP A 77 -6.25 8.83 19.61
C ASP A 77 -4.94 9.45 20.09
N ALA A 78 -4.49 9.11 21.29
CA ALA A 78 -3.24 9.60 21.85
C ALA A 78 -2.02 9.01 21.12
N VAL A 79 -2.09 7.73 20.76
CA VAL A 79 -1.03 7.06 19.99
C VAL A 79 -0.96 7.65 18.57
N VAL A 80 -2.09 7.80 17.90
CA VAL A 80 -2.16 8.40 16.55
C VAL A 80 -1.62 9.83 16.53
N ALA A 81 -2.01 10.67 17.50
CA ALA A 81 -1.50 12.05 17.59
C ALA A 81 0.04 12.08 17.75
N ARG A 82 0.58 11.22 18.61
CA ARG A 82 2.02 11.11 18.83
C ARG A 82 2.76 10.60 17.60
N THR A 83 2.24 9.55 16.94
CA THR A 83 2.83 9.00 15.71
C THR A 83 2.83 10.03 14.59
N LYS A 84 1.75 10.80 14.42
CA LYS A 84 1.70 11.89 13.43
C LYS A 84 2.76 12.95 13.70
N SER A 85 2.85 13.46 14.93
CA SER A 85 3.89 14.43 15.31
C SER A 85 5.29 13.90 15.00
N GLN A 86 5.56 12.63 15.36
CA GLN A 86 6.86 12.02 15.09
C GLN A 86 7.18 11.97 13.58
N VAL A 87 6.22 11.58 12.75
CA VAL A 87 6.41 11.51 11.29
C VAL A 87 6.59 12.91 10.69
N GLU A 88 5.83 13.90 11.17
CA GLU A 88 5.96 15.30 10.76
C GLU A 88 7.32 15.89 11.14
N ASP A 89 7.83 15.57 12.32
CA ASP A 89 9.13 16.04 12.83
C ASP A 89 10.32 15.44 12.06
N LEU A 90 10.19 14.20 11.58
CA LEU A 90 11.23 13.53 10.76
C LEU A 90 11.39 14.19 9.38
N GLN A 91 10.36 14.91 8.89
CA GLN A 91 10.34 15.58 7.58
C GLN A 91 10.74 14.68 6.40
N GLU A 92 10.47 13.38 6.50
CA GLU A 92 10.78 12.45 5.44
C GLU A 92 9.77 12.58 4.28
N PRO A 93 10.24 12.73 3.04
CA PRO A 93 9.36 12.73 1.89
C PRO A 93 8.73 11.33 1.72
N LEU A 94 7.46 11.29 1.32
CA LEU A 94 6.69 10.05 1.05
C LEU A 94 6.33 9.22 2.30
N SER A 95 6.33 9.81 3.49
CA SER A 95 5.80 9.15 4.70
C SER A 95 4.27 9.20 4.77
N ALA A 96 3.66 8.15 5.32
CA ALA A 96 2.23 8.09 5.54
C ALA A 96 1.90 7.37 6.85
N VAL A 97 0.91 7.87 7.59
CA VAL A 97 0.36 7.19 8.77
C VAL A 97 -0.97 6.56 8.39
N ILE A 98 -1.06 5.23 8.54
CA ILE A 98 -2.25 4.45 8.19
C ILE A 98 -2.84 3.88 9.49
N GLN A 99 -4.09 4.22 9.76
CA GLN A 99 -4.86 3.66 10.86
C GLN A 99 -5.78 2.56 10.32
N GLY A 100 -5.77 1.40 10.96
CA GLY A 100 -6.58 0.26 10.56
C GLY A 100 -6.70 -0.78 11.67
N VAL A 101 -7.42 -1.87 11.37
CA VAL A 101 -7.57 -3.00 12.28
C VAL A 101 -6.28 -3.80 12.33
N ASP A 102 -5.85 -4.17 13.52
CA ASP A 102 -4.58 -4.88 13.74
C ASP A 102 -4.48 -6.18 12.93
N ASP A 103 -5.55 -6.98 12.92
CA ASP A 103 -5.58 -8.27 12.24
C ASP A 103 -5.47 -8.18 10.70
N ALA A 104 -5.70 -7.01 10.10
CA ALA A 104 -5.76 -6.81 8.65
C ALA A 104 -4.85 -5.66 8.18
N TRP A 105 -3.86 -5.28 8.97
CA TRP A 105 -3.00 -4.13 8.70
C TRP A 105 -2.28 -4.21 7.33
N GLU A 106 -1.84 -5.40 6.91
CA GLU A 106 -1.19 -5.61 5.61
C GLU A 106 -2.15 -5.35 4.43
N VAL A 107 -3.43 -5.67 4.60
CA VAL A 107 -4.48 -5.36 3.63
C VAL A 107 -4.67 -3.85 3.54
N CYS A 108 -4.64 -3.14 4.68
CA CYS A 108 -4.71 -1.68 4.71
C CYS A 108 -3.54 -1.03 3.95
N LEU A 109 -2.31 -1.53 4.15
CA LEU A 109 -1.14 -1.05 3.42
C LEU A 109 -1.28 -1.24 1.91
N LEU A 110 -1.69 -2.44 1.49
CA LEU A 110 -1.82 -2.77 0.08
C LEU A 110 -2.93 -1.97 -0.59
N LYS A 111 -4.10 -1.88 0.05
CA LYS A 111 -5.22 -1.05 -0.42
C LYS A 111 -4.79 0.41 -0.57
N PHE A 112 -4.13 0.98 0.43
CA PHE A 112 -3.65 2.36 0.38
C PHE A 112 -2.74 2.60 -0.83
N THR A 113 -1.80 1.68 -1.06
CA THR A 113 -0.84 1.77 -2.17
C THR A 113 -1.55 1.68 -3.53
N ILE A 114 -2.50 0.77 -3.67
CA ILE A 114 -3.32 0.63 -4.89
C ILE A 114 -4.16 1.89 -5.13
N ASP A 115 -4.85 2.40 -4.10
CA ASP A 115 -5.66 3.61 -4.18
C ASP A 115 -4.80 4.83 -4.60
N MET A 116 -3.59 4.92 -4.08
CA MET A 116 -2.63 5.98 -4.44
C MET A 116 -2.20 5.88 -5.91
N ILE A 117 -1.92 4.67 -6.40
CA ILE A 117 -1.56 4.44 -7.80
C ILE A 117 -2.75 4.75 -8.72
N GLU A 118 -3.97 4.33 -8.37
CA GLU A 118 -5.16 4.61 -9.17
C GLU A 118 -5.44 6.11 -9.26
N ARG A 119 -5.33 6.85 -8.14
CA ARG A 119 -5.50 8.30 -8.11
C ARG A 119 -4.42 9.04 -8.92
N SER A 120 -3.17 8.61 -8.84
CA SER A 120 -2.07 9.22 -9.60
C SER A 120 -2.11 8.89 -11.09
N SER A 121 -2.66 7.72 -11.47
CA SER A 121 -2.80 7.30 -12.87
C SER A 121 -3.81 8.14 -13.64
N GLY A 122 -4.87 8.63 -12.98
CA GLY A 122 -5.89 9.50 -13.61
C GLY A 122 -5.33 10.84 -14.12
N GLY A 123 -4.24 11.35 -13.53
CA GLY A 123 -3.56 12.58 -13.98
C GLY A 123 -2.45 12.36 -15.01
N ASN A 124 -1.69 11.27 -14.90
CA ASN A 124 -0.50 11.02 -15.73
C ASN A 124 -0.76 10.23 -17.03
N ILE A 125 -1.84 9.44 -17.13
CA ILE A 125 -2.15 8.70 -18.37
C ILE A 125 -2.52 9.63 -19.53
N GLY A 126 -3.07 10.82 -19.24
CA GLY A 126 -3.33 11.84 -20.26
C GLY A 126 -2.05 12.34 -20.94
N ASP A 127 -0.90 12.28 -20.27
CA ASP A 127 0.36 12.83 -20.77
C ASP A 127 1.17 11.80 -21.58
N PHE A 128 1.07 10.50 -21.27
CA PHE A 128 1.68 9.44 -22.08
C PHE A 128 1.02 9.29 -23.44
N ARG A 129 -0.30 9.52 -23.54
CA ARG A 129 -1.03 9.52 -24.82
C ARG A 129 -0.75 10.79 -25.64
N LYS A 130 -0.51 11.94 -25.00
CA LYS A 130 -0.12 13.20 -25.67
C LYS A 130 1.31 13.19 -26.22
N ARG A 131 2.19 12.36 -25.66
CA ARG A 131 3.60 12.23 -26.12
C ARG A 131 3.82 11.09 -27.12
N GLY A 132 2.76 10.40 -27.56
CA GLY A 132 2.83 9.45 -28.68
C GLY A 132 3.70 8.21 -28.43
N LEU A 133 3.77 7.72 -27.18
CA LEU A 133 4.55 6.52 -26.84
C LEU A 133 3.69 5.25 -26.68
N ILE A 134 2.45 5.28 -27.18
CA ILE A 134 1.57 4.13 -27.49
C ILE A 134 0.70 4.47 -28.69
#